data_AF-A0A957YEC5-F1
#
_entry.id   AF-A0A957YEC5-F1
#
_cell.length_a   1.000
_cell.length_b   1.000
_cell.length_c   1.000
_cell.angle_alpha   90.00
_cell.angle_beta   90.00
_cell.angle_gamma   90.00
#
_symmetry.space_group_name_H-M   'P 1'
#
loop_
_entity.id
_entity.type
_entity.pdbx_description
1 polymer ?
#
loop_
_entity_poly.entity_id
_entity_poly.type
_entity_poly.pdbx_seq_one_letter_code
_entity_poly.pdbx_strand_id
1 'polypeptide(L)'
;MPDYEEGLPIEEFIQALSSQLDRAQAALAVKARFGLPLTFAVKDISIDLRAHVSLKESQVLVTPTGPNDPGGSIIHLSLTSITRPMIQENTLDIEPNEPPLQEVLGEEISDEERRRLEWAGIRTVSQLRELERQSGENVVEQVAQIPAMRLRAALIRASQPRINQVQRSGEQLRIAGRNLRRDGQQPQVRIGGNLVRILSADEREIVVEPPQILSGTLAIETGPGLLVETDLDESAVSNGRPSQVQEPEV
;
A
#
# COMPACT_ATOMS: atom_id res chain seq x y z
N MET A 1 10.13 33.77 -0.66
CA MET A 1 11.08 33.02 -1.51
C MET A 1 11.52 31.82 -0.69
N PRO A 2 11.52 30.60 -1.23
CA PRO A 2 12.03 29.45 -0.48
C PRO A 2 13.56 29.54 -0.39
N ASP A 3 14.11 29.25 0.80
CA ASP A 3 15.55 29.17 1.06
C ASP A 3 16.13 27.95 0.33
N TYR A 4 16.83 28.16 -0.78
CA TYR A 4 17.51 27.11 -1.55
C TYR A 4 18.88 26.68 -0.95
N GLU A 5 19.21 27.12 0.27
CA GLU A 5 20.53 26.86 0.86
C GLU A 5 20.76 25.39 1.24
N GLU A 6 19.72 24.58 1.49
CA GLU A 6 19.89 23.16 1.87
C GLU A 6 19.84 22.17 0.70
N GLY A 7 19.62 22.62 -0.53
CA GLY A 7 19.43 21.71 -1.68
C GLY A 7 18.10 20.95 -1.61
N LEU A 8 17.67 20.40 -2.75
CA LEU A 8 16.43 19.63 -2.86
C LEU A 8 16.75 18.13 -2.93
N PRO A 9 15.99 17.26 -2.24
CA PRO A 9 16.09 15.82 -2.47
C PRO A 9 15.86 15.50 -3.94
N ILE A 10 16.75 14.71 -4.55
CA ILE A 10 16.61 14.32 -5.96
C ILE A 10 15.27 13.61 -6.21
N GLU A 11 14.76 12.92 -5.21
CA GLU A 11 13.49 12.20 -5.22
C GLU A 11 12.32 13.16 -5.48
N GLU A 12 12.29 14.31 -4.81
CA GLU A 12 11.24 15.31 -5.00
C GLU A 12 11.26 15.88 -6.42
N PHE A 13 12.47 16.13 -6.96
CA PHE A 13 12.64 16.61 -8.32
C PHE A 13 12.14 15.57 -9.35
N ILE A 14 12.51 14.30 -9.20
CA ILE A 14 12.06 13.23 -10.09
C ILE A 14 10.55 13.00 -9.97
N GLN A 15 9.99 13.05 -8.76
CA GLN A 15 8.55 12.93 -8.53
C GLN A 15 7.77 14.07 -9.19
N ALA A 16 8.26 15.31 -9.06
CA ALA A 16 7.66 16.47 -9.72
C ALA A 16 7.71 16.32 -11.25
N LEU A 17 8.84 15.87 -11.79
CA LEU A 17 9.02 15.64 -13.23
C LEU A 17 8.08 14.54 -13.76
N SER A 18 7.99 13.40 -13.07
CA SER A 18 7.07 12.30 -13.43
C SER A 18 5.62 12.77 -13.41
N SER A 19 5.20 13.47 -12.36
CA SER A 19 3.83 14.01 -12.25
C SER A 19 3.48 14.99 -13.36
N GLN A 20 4.45 15.79 -13.83
CA GLN A 20 4.25 16.68 -14.96
C GLN A 20 4.11 15.92 -16.28
N LEU A 21 4.90 14.87 -16.48
CA LEU A 21 4.81 14.01 -17.66
C LEU A 21 3.47 13.26 -17.71
N ASP A 22 3.00 12.71 -16.60
CA ASP A 22 1.70 12.02 -16.51
C ASP A 22 0.54 12.95 -16.87
N ARG A 23 0.56 14.18 -16.34
CA ARG A 23 -0.45 15.20 -16.66
C ARG A 23 -0.43 15.57 -18.14
N ALA A 24 0.76 15.71 -18.73
CA ALA A 24 0.91 15.96 -20.15
C ALA A 24 0.36 14.80 -20.99
N GLN A 25 0.64 13.55 -20.61
CA GLN A 25 0.11 12.36 -21.28
C GLN A 25 -1.42 12.25 -21.17
N ALA A 26 -1.99 12.48 -19.99
CA ALA A 26 -3.44 12.47 -19.79
C ALA A 26 -4.15 13.49 -20.68
N ALA A 27 -3.60 14.71 -20.79
CA ALA A 27 -4.12 15.75 -21.67
C ALA A 27 -4.05 15.34 -23.16
N LEU A 28 -2.96 14.72 -23.60
CA LEU A 28 -2.82 14.21 -24.97
C LEU A 28 -3.79 13.06 -25.26
N ALA A 29 -4.00 12.16 -24.31
CA ALA A 29 -4.94 11.05 -24.44
C ALA A 29 -6.39 11.54 -24.59
N VAL A 30 -6.78 12.59 -23.87
CA VAL A 30 -8.08 13.26 -24.03
C VAL A 30 -8.19 13.86 -25.42
N LYS A 31 -7.19 14.63 -25.87
CA LYS A 31 -7.20 15.25 -27.21
C LYS A 31 -7.32 14.20 -28.33
N ALA A 32 -6.58 13.09 -28.22
CA ALA A 32 -6.64 12.00 -29.18
C ALA A 32 -8.03 11.33 -29.24
N ARG A 33 -8.69 11.14 -28.09
CA ARG A 33 -10.04 10.54 -28.02
C ARG A 33 -11.14 11.43 -28.63
N PHE A 34 -10.99 12.75 -28.53
CA PHE A 34 -11.96 13.72 -29.04
C PHE A 34 -11.61 14.28 -30.42
N GLY A 35 -10.62 13.70 -31.11
CA GLY A 35 -10.22 14.13 -32.46
C GLY A 35 -9.64 15.55 -32.52
N LEU A 36 -9.20 16.09 -31.38
CA LEU A 36 -8.60 17.42 -31.31
C LEU A 36 -7.16 17.37 -31.86
N PRO A 37 -6.71 18.42 -32.57
CA PRO A 37 -5.38 18.44 -33.17
C PRO A 37 -4.28 18.28 -32.11
N LEU A 38 -3.44 17.26 -32.29
CA LEU A 38 -2.22 17.06 -31.52
C LEU A 38 -1.13 17.94 -32.13
N THR A 39 -0.79 19.03 -31.46
CA THR A 39 0.19 20.01 -31.98
C THR A 39 1.64 19.56 -31.79
N PHE A 40 1.89 18.53 -30.98
CA PHE A 40 3.22 17.93 -30.78
C PHE A 40 3.10 16.48 -30.27
N ALA A 41 4.10 15.65 -30.59
CA ALA A 41 4.29 14.33 -30.00
C ALA A 41 5.70 14.28 -29.39
N VAL A 42 5.78 14.03 -28.08
CA VAL A 42 7.07 13.91 -27.38
C VAL A 42 7.50 12.46 -27.41
N LYS A 43 8.57 12.16 -28.16
CA LYS A 43 9.14 10.81 -28.29
C LYS A 43 10.14 10.53 -27.17
N ASP A 44 11.10 11.45 -27.01
CA ASP A 44 12.21 11.36 -26.07
C ASP A 44 12.46 12.75 -25.45
N ILE A 45 12.75 12.78 -24.16
CA ILE A 45 13.18 14.00 -23.45
C ILE A 45 14.58 13.75 -22.90
N SER A 46 15.51 14.64 -23.23
CA SER A 46 16.85 14.69 -22.63
C SER A 46 17.03 16.03 -21.92
N ILE A 47 17.39 15.98 -20.64
CA ILE A 47 17.61 17.17 -19.81
C ILE A 47 19.00 17.07 -19.20
N ASP A 48 19.81 18.11 -19.41
CA ASP A 48 21.11 18.28 -18.78
C ASP A 48 20.97 19.29 -17.64
N LEU A 49 20.97 18.80 -16.41
CA LEU A 49 20.91 19.64 -15.23
C LEU A 49 22.33 19.86 -14.68
N ARG A 50 22.73 21.12 -14.53
CA ARG A 50 23.95 21.47 -13.79
C ARG A 50 23.63 21.70 -12.33
N ALA A 51 24.17 20.85 -11.46
CA ALA A 51 23.90 20.90 -10.04
C ALA A 51 25.07 20.37 -9.21
N HIS A 52 25.15 20.82 -7.97
CA HIS A 52 25.95 20.19 -6.94
C HIS A 52 25.18 19.00 -6.38
N VAL A 53 25.85 17.86 -6.27
CA VAL A 53 25.28 16.64 -5.69
C VAL A 53 25.98 16.38 -4.37
N SER A 54 25.20 16.23 -3.30
CA SER A 54 25.73 15.91 -1.97
C SER A 54 24.92 14.79 -1.33
N LEU A 55 25.53 14.04 -0.42
CA LEU A 55 24.87 12.99 0.36
C LEU A 55 24.79 13.44 1.82
N LYS A 56 23.58 13.57 2.36
CA LYS A 56 23.32 13.91 3.77
C LYS A 56 22.29 12.94 4.31
N GLU A 57 22.57 12.29 5.44
CA GLU A 57 21.62 11.37 6.11
C GLU A 57 21.03 10.28 5.18
N SER A 58 21.86 9.75 4.26
CA SER A 58 21.46 8.78 3.24
C SER A 58 20.51 9.30 2.15
N GLN A 59 20.34 10.62 2.03
CA GLN A 59 19.58 11.27 0.95
C GLN A 59 20.52 12.03 0.01
N VAL A 60 20.23 11.93 -1.29
CA VAL A 60 20.96 12.67 -2.33
C VAL A 60 20.31 14.03 -2.51
N LEU A 61 21.03 15.08 -2.13
CA LEU A 61 20.60 16.46 -2.25
C LEU A 61 21.22 17.08 -3.50
N VAL A 62 20.39 17.84 -4.22
CA VAL A 62 20.73 18.48 -5.48
C VAL A 62 20.52 19.98 -5.34
N THR A 63 21.58 20.74 -5.57
CA THR A 63 21.54 22.21 -5.49
C THR A 63 21.87 22.80 -6.85
N PRO A 64 21.03 23.67 -7.44
CA PRO A 64 21.31 24.28 -8.73
C PRO A 64 22.63 25.05 -8.71
N THR A 65 23.45 24.90 -9.75
CA THR A 65 24.68 25.68 -9.88
C THR A 65 24.41 27.04 -10.52
N GLY A 66 25.11 28.08 -10.06
CA GLY A 66 25.09 29.39 -10.72
C GLY A 66 25.85 29.40 -12.06
N PRO A 67 25.64 30.43 -12.90
CA PRO A 67 26.44 30.61 -14.11
C PRO A 67 27.93 30.78 -13.74
N ASN A 68 28.80 29.99 -14.39
CA ASN A 68 30.26 29.92 -14.17
C ASN A 68 30.75 29.25 -12.88
N ASP A 69 29.94 28.38 -12.27
CA ASP A 69 30.40 27.55 -11.15
C ASP A 69 31.25 26.35 -11.63
N PRO A 70 32.56 26.30 -11.33
CA PRO A 70 33.46 25.27 -11.85
C PRO A 70 33.29 23.89 -11.17
N GLY A 71 32.53 23.81 -10.07
CA GLY A 71 32.32 22.57 -9.31
C GLY A 71 31.03 21.82 -9.64
N GLY A 72 30.20 22.36 -10.54
CA GLY A 72 28.89 21.78 -10.87
C GLY A 72 29.01 20.43 -11.60
N SER A 73 28.31 19.42 -11.09
CA SER A 73 28.12 18.15 -11.79
C SER A 73 27.03 18.28 -12.85
N ILE A 74 27.17 17.54 -13.96
CA ILE A 74 26.12 17.44 -14.98
C ILE A 74 25.36 16.14 -14.74
N ILE A 75 24.07 16.26 -14.48
CA ILE A 75 23.14 15.14 -14.40
C ILE A 75 22.44 15.03 -15.75
N HIS A 76 22.75 13.97 -16.49
CA HIS A 76 22.08 13.63 -17.73
C HIS A 76 20.84 12.78 -17.44
N LEU A 77 19.66 13.30 -17.75
CA LEU A 77 18.39 12.59 -17.59
C LEU A 77 17.84 12.28 -18.98
N SER A 78 17.79 11.00 -19.33
CA SER A 78 17.14 10.51 -20.55
C SER A 78 15.85 9.80 -20.18
N LEU A 79 14.72 10.40 -20.52
CA LEU A 79 13.39 9.85 -20.26
C LEU A 79 12.83 9.31 -21.58
N THR A 80 12.71 8.00 -21.67
CA THR A 80 12.07 7.32 -22.81
C THR A 80 10.57 7.26 -22.60
N SER A 81 9.77 7.73 -23.56
CA SER A 81 8.31 7.65 -23.44
C SER A 81 7.83 6.19 -23.50
N ILE A 82 7.08 5.77 -22.48
CA ILE A 82 6.41 4.47 -22.47
C ILE A 82 5.15 4.60 -23.32
N THR A 83 5.08 3.86 -24.43
CA THR A 83 3.92 3.90 -25.33
C THR A 83 2.78 3.01 -24.81
N ARG A 84 1.53 3.33 -25.19
CA ARG A 84 0.31 2.59 -24.78
C ARG A 84 0.40 1.05 -24.94
N PRO A 85 1.00 0.49 -26.02
CA PRO A 85 1.22 -0.95 -26.14
C PRO A 85 2.12 -1.51 -25.04
N MET A 86 3.19 -0.80 -24.67
CA MET A 86 4.14 -1.23 -23.62
C MET A 86 3.52 -1.17 -22.21
N ILE A 87 2.58 -0.26 -21.99
CA ILE A 87 1.80 -0.16 -20.74
C ILE A 87 0.80 -1.32 -20.67
N GLN A 88 0.04 -1.61 -21.72
CA GLN A 88 -0.93 -2.72 -21.69
C GLN A 88 -0.27 -4.10 -21.58
N GLU A 89 0.97 -4.25 -22.03
CA GLU A 89 1.74 -5.49 -21.90
C GLU A 89 2.36 -5.68 -20.50
N ASN A 90 2.55 -4.61 -19.72
CA ASN A 90 3.23 -4.63 -18.41
C ASN A 90 2.41 -4.07 -17.24
N THR A 91 1.19 -3.59 -17.47
CA THR A 91 0.31 -3.13 -16.40
C THR A 91 -0.34 -4.35 -15.79
N LEU A 92 0.16 -4.72 -14.61
CA LEU A 92 -0.50 -5.66 -13.74
C LEU A 92 -1.88 -5.09 -13.38
N ASP A 93 -2.94 -5.85 -13.66
CA ASP A 93 -4.30 -5.53 -13.23
C ASP A 93 -4.28 -5.35 -11.70
N ILE A 94 -4.38 -4.10 -11.24
CA ILE A 94 -4.55 -3.80 -9.84
C ILE A 94 -6.02 -4.08 -9.52
N GLU A 95 -6.29 -5.14 -8.77
CA GLU A 95 -7.64 -5.41 -8.32
C GLU A 95 -8.15 -4.24 -7.46
N PRO A 96 -9.30 -3.63 -7.77
CA PRO A 96 -9.76 -2.38 -7.17
C PRO A 96 -10.07 -2.45 -5.66
N ASN A 97 -9.95 -3.62 -5.05
CA ASN A 97 -10.25 -3.85 -3.64
C ASN A 97 -9.04 -4.36 -2.84
N GLU A 98 -7.85 -4.39 -3.43
CA GLU A 98 -6.66 -4.90 -2.75
C GLU A 98 -6.12 -3.89 -1.71
N PRO A 99 -5.87 -4.31 -0.45
CA PRO A 99 -5.30 -3.43 0.55
C PRO A 99 -3.87 -3.02 0.19
N PRO A 100 -3.49 -1.75 0.41
CA PRO A 100 -2.15 -1.26 0.12
C PRO A 100 -1.11 -1.96 1.00
N LEU A 101 0.14 -1.99 0.52
CA LEU A 101 1.26 -2.63 1.24
C LEU A 101 1.39 -2.14 2.69
N GLN A 102 1.12 -0.86 2.94
CA GLN A 102 1.14 -0.22 4.26
C GLN A 102 0.14 -0.84 5.25
N GLU A 103 -1.09 -1.10 4.81
CA GLU A 103 -2.13 -1.69 5.65
C GLU A 103 -1.77 -3.13 6.04
N VAL A 104 -1.03 -3.79 5.15
CA VAL A 104 -0.70 -5.22 5.26
C VAL A 104 0.59 -5.48 6.04
N LEU A 105 1.66 -4.76 5.71
CA LEU A 105 3.03 -4.97 6.19
C LEU A 105 3.51 -3.88 7.16
N GLY A 106 2.69 -2.90 7.54
CA GLY A 106 3.14 -1.70 8.25
C GLY A 106 3.96 -1.90 9.54
N GLU A 107 3.82 -3.03 10.25
CA GLU A 107 4.64 -3.37 11.43
C GLU A 107 5.85 -4.27 11.09
N GLU A 108 5.90 -4.81 9.88
CA GLU A 108 6.84 -5.85 9.43
C GLU A 108 8.01 -5.29 8.59
N ILE A 109 7.76 -4.16 7.91
CA ILE A 109 8.74 -3.43 7.09
C ILE A 109 8.88 -2.00 7.62
N SER A 110 10.10 -1.49 7.63
CA SER A 110 10.33 -0.09 7.98
C SER A 110 9.81 0.84 6.88
N ASP A 111 9.54 2.10 7.24
CA ASP A 111 9.14 3.13 6.27
C ASP A 111 10.15 3.29 5.14
N GLU A 112 11.43 3.09 5.43
CA GLU A 112 12.51 3.17 4.45
C GLU A 112 12.44 2.02 3.42
N GLU A 113 12.24 0.79 3.90
CA GLU A 113 12.06 -0.39 3.05
C GLU A 113 10.79 -0.29 2.20
N ARG A 114 9.72 0.27 2.77
CA ARG A 114 8.49 0.56 2.04
C ARG A 114 8.72 1.56 0.92
N ARG A 115 9.38 2.69 1.19
CA ARG A 115 9.67 3.70 0.15
C ARG A 115 10.44 3.10 -1.02
N ARG A 116 11.38 2.18 -0.76
CA ARG A 116 12.12 1.47 -1.82
C ARG A 116 11.26 0.52 -2.63
N LEU A 117 10.33 -0.21 -1.99
CA LEU A 117 9.35 -1.05 -2.68
C LEU A 117 8.41 -0.20 -3.55
N GLU A 118 7.93 0.93 -3.04
CA GLU A 118 7.10 1.88 -3.78
C GLU A 118 7.86 2.49 -4.97
N TRP A 119 9.16 2.77 -4.79
CA TRP A 119 10.07 3.23 -5.86
C TRP A 119 10.27 2.17 -6.94
N ALA A 120 10.27 0.89 -6.56
CA ALA A 120 10.28 -0.25 -7.49
C ALA A 120 8.96 -0.46 -8.23
N GLY A 121 7.94 0.37 -7.95
CA GLY A 121 6.59 0.23 -8.52
C GLY A 121 5.69 -0.77 -7.77
N ILE A 122 6.11 -1.24 -6.60
CA ILE A 122 5.38 -2.23 -5.79
C ILE A 122 4.57 -1.50 -4.71
N ARG A 123 3.26 -1.48 -4.88
CA ARG A 123 2.31 -0.78 -3.99
C ARG A 123 1.31 -1.72 -3.33
N THR A 124 1.15 -2.92 -3.88
CA THR A 124 0.23 -3.95 -3.35
C THR A 124 0.91 -5.30 -3.16
N VAL A 125 0.26 -6.19 -2.41
CA VAL A 125 0.78 -7.52 -2.08
C VAL A 125 0.82 -8.43 -3.30
N SER A 126 -0.17 -8.33 -4.19
CA SER A 126 -0.22 -9.10 -5.43
C SER A 126 0.90 -8.70 -6.38
N GLN A 127 1.22 -7.41 -6.48
CA GLN A 127 2.38 -6.94 -7.26
C GLN A 127 3.70 -7.52 -6.71
N LEU A 128 3.83 -7.59 -5.38
CA LEU A 128 5.00 -8.19 -4.75
C LEU A 128 5.09 -9.71 -5.01
N ARG A 129 3.98 -10.44 -4.89
CA ARG A 129 3.89 -11.88 -5.18
C ARG A 129 4.13 -12.20 -6.64
N GLU A 130 3.70 -11.34 -7.55
CA GLU A 130 3.94 -11.48 -8.97
C GLU A 130 5.42 -11.27 -9.30
N LEU A 131 6.04 -10.24 -8.71
CA LEU A 131 7.46 -9.97 -8.88
C LEU A 131 8.33 -11.13 -8.36
N GLU A 132 7.98 -11.72 -7.20
CA GLU A 132 8.63 -12.94 -6.71
C GLU A 132 8.52 -14.11 -7.70
N ARG A 133 7.38 -14.22 -8.40
CA ARG A 133 7.09 -15.30 -9.35
C ARG A 133 7.77 -15.11 -10.70
N GLN A 134 7.85 -13.89 -11.20
CA GLN A 134 8.39 -13.55 -12.52
C GLN A 134 9.91 -13.33 -12.52
N SER A 135 10.45 -12.69 -11.48
CA SER A 135 11.83 -12.16 -11.49
C SER A 135 12.79 -12.94 -10.58
N GLY A 136 12.27 -13.87 -9.76
CA GLY A 136 13.05 -14.62 -8.78
C GLY A 136 13.50 -13.77 -7.58
N GLU A 137 13.86 -14.43 -6.48
CA GLU A 137 14.13 -13.82 -5.16
C GLU A 137 15.22 -12.71 -5.19
N ASN A 138 16.19 -12.81 -6.11
CA ASN A 138 17.36 -11.93 -6.15
C ASN A 138 17.07 -10.49 -6.61
N VAL A 139 16.06 -10.26 -7.44
CA VAL A 139 15.75 -8.90 -7.95
C VAL A 139 15.05 -8.06 -6.88
N VAL A 140 14.18 -8.68 -6.08
CA VAL A 140 13.50 -8.00 -4.97
C VAL A 140 14.51 -7.62 -3.88
N GLU A 141 15.48 -8.50 -3.60
CA GLU A 141 16.59 -8.20 -2.69
C GLU A 141 17.46 -7.05 -3.16
N GLN A 142 17.80 -6.97 -4.45
CA GLN A 142 18.67 -5.91 -4.97
C GLN A 142 17.99 -4.54 -5.01
N VAL A 143 16.71 -4.49 -5.34
CA VAL A 143 15.97 -3.22 -5.51
C VAL A 143 15.46 -2.69 -4.17
N ALA A 144 14.96 -3.56 -3.29
CA ALA A 144 14.44 -3.13 -1.99
C ALA A 144 15.51 -3.17 -0.87
N GLN A 145 16.63 -3.86 -1.10
CA GLN A 145 17.63 -4.19 -0.07
C GLN A 145 17.02 -4.94 1.14
N ILE A 146 15.91 -5.65 0.92
CA ILE A 146 15.24 -6.47 1.92
C ILE A 146 15.57 -7.93 1.61
N PRO A 147 16.13 -8.72 2.56
CA PRO A 147 16.34 -10.15 2.35
C PRO A 147 15.03 -10.85 1.97
N ALA A 148 15.01 -11.65 0.89
CA ALA A 148 13.85 -12.34 0.35
C ALA A 148 13.20 -13.23 1.41
N MET A 149 14.01 -13.89 2.24
CA MET A 149 13.52 -14.68 3.37
C MET A 149 12.72 -13.86 4.38
N ARG A 150 13.14 -12.61 4.65
CA ARG A 150 12.42 -11.72 5.57
C ARG A 150 11.13 -11.21 4.95
N LEU A 151 11.17 -10.86 3.67
CA LEU A 151 10.00 -10.45 2.91
C LEU A 151 8.94 -11.56 2.84
N ARG A 152 9.36 -12.80 2.58
CA ARG A 152 8.47 -13.98 2.61
C ARG A 152 7.89 -14.23 3.98
N ALA A 153 8.70 -14.16 5.03
CA ALA A 153 8.22 -14.28 6.39
C ALA A 153 7.18 -13.21 6.73
N ALA A 154 7.36 -11.99 6.20
CA ALA A 154 6.41 -10.90 6.35
C ALA A 154 5.12 -11.14 5.56
N LEU A 155 5.21 -11.61 4.31
CA LEU A 155 4.05 -11.99 3.50
C LEU A 155 3.24 -13.13 4.10
N ILE A 156 3.90 -14.15 4.65
CA ILE A 156 3.25 -15.27 5.33
C ILE A 156 2.48 -14.75 6.54
N ARG A 157 3.13 -13.96 7.41
CA ARG A 157 2.48 -13.36 8.59
C ARG A 157 1.34 -12.43 8.23
N ALA A 158 1.54 -11.58 7.23
CA ALA A 158 0.51 -10.68 6.69
C ALA A 158 -0.72 -11.39 6.14
N SER A 159 -0.57 -12.64 5.69
CA SER A 159 -1.66 -13.47 5.17
C SER A 159 -2.42 -14.26 6.25
N GLN A 160 -1.92 -14.28 7.49
CA GLN A 160 -2.58 -14.95 8.61
C GLN A 160 -3.82 -14.17 9.07
N PRO A 161 -4.87 -14.85 9.56
CA PRO A 161 -6.01 -14.19 10.16
C PRO A 161 -5.58 -13.41 11.42
N ARG A 162 -6.06 -12.19 11.57
CA ARG A 162 -5.78 -11.34 12.74
C ARG A 162 -7.08 -10.70 13.23
N ILE A 163 -7.29 -10.74 14.54
CA ILE A 163 -8.38 -10.00 15.19
C ILE A 163 -7.81 -8.69 15.70
N ASN A 164 -8.46 -7.58 15.35
CA ASN A 164 -8.04 -6.24 15.76
C ASN A 164 -8.95 -5.70 16.87
N GLN A 165 -10.25 -5.96 16.76
CA GLN A 165 -11.23 -5.44 17.70
C GLN A 165 -12.45 -6.35 17.76
N VAL A 166 -13.00 -6.48 18.97
CA VAL A 166 -14.30 -7.09 19.19
C VAL A 166 -15.22 -6.09 19.87
N GLN A 167 -16.42 -5.90 19.31
CA GLN A 167 -17.39 -4.92 19.78
C GLN A 167 -18.78 -5.55 19.85
N ARG A 168 -19.51 -5.26 20.92
CA ARG A 168 -20.93 -5.62 21.01
C ARG A 168 -21.78 -4.48 20.48
N SER A 169 -22.68 -4.81 19.56
CA SER A 169 -23.63 -3.89 18.95
C SER A 169 -25.04 -4.48 19.12
N GLY A 170 -25.68 -4.15 20.24
CA GLY A 170 -26.98 -4.71 20.61
C GLY A 170 -26.93 -6.23 20.82
N GLU A 171 -27.70 -6.96 20.02
CA GLU A 171 -27.78 -8.43 20.03
C GLU A 171 -26.73 -9.10 19.13
N GLN A 172 -25.77 -8.35 18.57
CA GLN A 172 -24.75 -8.87 17.68
C GLN A 172 -23.35 -8.60 18.22
N LEU A 173 -22.41 -9.49 17.90
CA LEU A 173 -20.99 -9.30 18.15
C LEU A 173 -20.29 -9.04 16.82
N ARG A 174 -19.69 -7.86 16.69
CA ARG A 174 -18.90 -7.43 15.54
C ARG A 174 -17.43 -7.68 15.82
N ILE A 175 -16.78 -8.47 14.99
CA ILE A 175 -15.37 -8.82 15.08
C ILE A 175 -14.68 -8.20 13.87
N ALA A 176 -13.85 -7.20 14.11
CA ALA A 176 -13.07 -6.53 13.08
C ALA A 176 -11.63 -7.04 13.09
N GLY A 177 -11.04 -7.20 11.91
CA GLY A 177 -9.74 -7.80 11.75
C GLY A 177 -9.28 -7.82 10.29
N ARG A 178 -8.41 -8.77 9.97
CA ARG A 178 -7.86 -8.99 8.63
C ARG A 178 -7.82 -10.48 8.29
N ASN A 179 -7.97 -10.78 7.00
CA ASN A 179 -8.00 -12.14 6.46
C ASN A 179 -9.03 -13.04 7.18
N LEU A 180 -10.17 -12.46 7.59
CA LEU A 180 -11.22 -13.14 8.36
C LEU A 180 -12.10 -14.03 7.49
N ARG A 181 -12.13 -13.79 6.18
CA ARG A 181 -12.73 -14.65 5.17
C ARG A 181 -11.78 -14.75 3.99
N ARG A 182 -11.68 -15.93 3.37
CA ARG A 182 -10.94 -16.13 2.12
C ARG A 182 -11.90 -16.58 1.02
N ASP A 183 -11.53 -16.34 -0.23
CA ASP A 183 -12.35 -16.61 -1.40
C ASP A 183 -13.02 -17.99 -1.36
N GLY A 184 -14.36 -17.96 -1.30
CA GLY A 184 -15.21 -19.15 -1.33
C GLY A 184 -15.22 -20.01 -0.06
N GLN A 185 -14.46 -19.67 0.99
CA GLN A 185 -14.45 -20.42 2.25
C GLN A 185 -15.19 -19.68 3.36
N GLN A 186 -16.15 -20.37 3.99
CA GLN A 186 -16.89 -19.83 5.11
C GLN A 186 -16.08 -20.07 6.40
N PRO A 187 -15.76 -19.01 7.17
CA PRO A 187 -15.02 -19.18 8.42
C PRO A 187 -15.86 -19.90 9.46
N GLN A 188 -15.21 -20.50 10.45
CA GLN A 188 -15.87 -21.01 11.66
C GLN A 188 -15.50 -20.13 12.84
N VAL A 189 -16.50 -19.72 13.61
CA VAL A 189 -16.30 -18.93 14.83
C VAL A 189 -16.75 -19.76 16.03
N ARG A 190 -15.92 -19.77 17.08
CA ARG A 190 -16.23 -20.38 18.37
C ARG A 190 -15.99 -19.40 19.49
N ILE A 191 -16.87 -19.41 20.50
CA ILE A 191 -16.74 -18.59 21.71
C ILE A 191 -16.85 -19.52 22.92
N GLY A 192 -15.82 -19.55 23.76
CA GLY A 192 -15.75 -20.48 24.89
C GLY A 192 -15.83 -21.95 24.45
N GLY A 193 -15.31 -22.27 23.26
CA GLY A 193 -15.37 -23.59 22.65
C GLY A 193 -16.69 -23.93 21.91
N ASN A 194 -17.73 -23.10 22.03
CA ASN A 194 -19.02 -23.34 21.37
C ASN A 194 -19.08 -22.68 20.00
N LEU A 195 -19.56 -23.40 18.99
CA LEU A 195 -19.78 -22.85 17.66
C LEU A 195 -20.88 -21.78 17.71
N VAL A 196 -20.60 -20.60 17.17
CA VAL A 196 -21.56 -19.49 17.10
C VAL A 196 -22.05 -19.29 15.68
N ARG A 197 -23.27 -18.78 15.55
CA ARG A 197 -23.87 -18.54 14.25
C ARG A 197 -23.28 -17.28 13.63
N ILE A 198 -22.76 -17.42 12.42
CA ILE A 198 -22.28 -16.30 11.61
C ILE A 198 -23.48 -15.68 10.88
N LEU A 199 -23.68 -14.38 11.07
CA LEU A 199 -24.73 -13.59 10.42
C LEU A 199 -24.20 -13.00 9.11
N SER A 200 -23.00 -12.45 9.14
CA SER A 200 -22.25 -12.00 7.96
C SER A 200 -20.76 -12.18 8.19
N ALA A 201 -20.02 -12.39 7.11
CA ALA A 201 -18.56 -12.46 7.15
C ALA A 201 -18.02 -11.89 5.87
N ASP A 202 -17.03 -11.02 5.95
CA ASP A 202 -16.16 -10.57 4.87
C ASP A 202 -14.69 -10.65 5.31
N GLU A 203 -13.78 -10.12 4.50
CA GLU A 203 -12.34 -10.21 4.76
C GLU A 203 -11.88 -9.41 6.00
N ARG A 204 -12.64 -8.39 6.40
CA ARG A 204 -12.32 -7.42 7.45
C ARG A 204 -13.27 -7.48 8.64
N GLU A 205 -14.48 -7.99 8.48
CA GLU A 205 -15.51 -8.03 9.51
C GLU A 205 -16.24 -9.38 9.52
N ILE A 206 -16.42 -9.95 10.70
CA ILE A 206 -17.37 -11.04 10.96
C ILE A 206 -18.39 -10.56 11.99
N VAL A 207 -19.66 -10.76 11.69
CA VAL A 207 -20.77 -10.50 12.60
C VAL A 207 -21.37 -11.84 13.01
N VAL A 208 -21.43 -12.08 14.32
CA VAL A 208 -21.99 -13.32 14.89
C VAL A 208 -23.10 -13.03 15.88
N GLU A 209 -23.97 -14.02 16.05
CA GLU A 209 -24.92 -14.07 17.15
C GLU A 209 -24.16 -14.48 18.43
N PRO A 210 -24.07 -13.61 19.45
CA PRO A 210 -23.33 -13.88 20.66
C PRO A 210 -24.03 -14.98 21.48
N PRO A 211 -23.27 -15.88 22.13
CA PRO A 211 -23.84 -16.81 23.09
C PRO A 211 -24.38 -16.06 24.32
N GLN A 212 -25.22 -16.72 25.12
CA GLN A 212 -25.78 -16.15 26.35
C GLN A 212 -24.69 -15.70 27.35
N ILE A 213 -23.54 -16.38 27.33
CA ILE A 213 -22.38 -16.07 28.17
C ILE A 213 -21.22 -15.67 27.25
N LEU A 214 -20.82 -14.39 27.31
CA LEU A 214 -19.66 -13.85 26.60
C LEU A 214 -18.41 -13.91 27.49
N SER A 215 -17.89 -15.11 27.69
CA SER A 215 -16.62 -15.30 28.41
C SER A 215 -15.83 -16.45 27.81
N GLY A 216 -14.51 -16.33 27.80
CA GLY A 216 -13.57 -17.35 27.36
C GLY A 216 -12.94 -17.04 26.01
N THR A 217 -12.38 -18.04 25.34
CA THR A 217 -11.60 -17.80 24.11
C THR A 217 -12.51 -17.64 22.88
N LEU A 218 -12.33 -16.55 22.14
CA LEU A 218 -12.82 -16.37 20.77
C LEU A 218 -11.82 -17.02 19.82
N ALA A 219 -12.27 -18.01 19.07
CA ALA A 219 -11.49 -18.73 18.07
C ALA A 219 -12.13 -18.56 16.70
N ILE A 220 -11.35 -18.15 15.69
CA ILE A 220 -11.79 -18.01 14.31
C ILE A 220 -10.88 -18.85 13.42
N GLU A 221 -11.47 -19.84 12.75
CA GLU A 221 -10.79 -20.68 11.76
C GLU A 221 -11.20 -20.24 10.36
N THR A 222 -10.26 -19.73 9.57
CA THR A 222 -10.50 -19.17 8.23
C THR A 222 -10.08 -20.11 7.09
N GLY A 223 -9.50 -21.26 7.44
CA GLY A 223 -9.06 -22.32 6.55
C GLY A 223 -8.21 -23.36 7.29
N PRO A 224 -7.78 -24.45 6.63
CA PRO A 224 -7.04 -25.52 7.27
C PRO A 224 -5.77 -25.02 7.97
N GLY A 225 -5.74 -25.11 9.30
CA GLY A 225 -4.60 -24.68 10.13
C GLY A 225 -4.45 -23.16 10.29
N LEU A 226 -5.43 -22.37 9.84
CA LEU A 226 -5.45 -20.92 9.99
C LEU A 226 -6.44 -20.54 11.09
N LEU A 227 -5.96 -20.63 12.33
CA LEU A 227 -6.69 -20.32 13.54
C LEU A 227 -6.15 -19.03 14.16
N VAL A 228 -7.04 -18.10 14.50
CA VAL A 228 -6.72 -16.95 15.36
C VAL A 228 -7.56 -17.02 16.63
N GLU A 229 -6.91 -16.79 17.77
CA GLU A 229 -7.53 -16.82 19.08
C GLU A 229 -7.30 -15.51 19.82
N THR A 230 -8.30 -15.08 20.58
CA THR A 230 -8.18 -13.98 21.54
C THR A 230 -9.09 -14.26 22.73
N ASP A 231 -8.70 -13.80 23.90
CA ASP A 231 -9.57 -13.89 25.08
C ASP A 231 -10.69 -12.85 25.01
N LEU A 232 -11.92 -13.30 25.28
CA LEU A 232 -13.09 -12.46 25.48
C LEU A 232 -13.41 -12.37 26.97
N ASP A 233 -13.20 -11.17 27.50
CA ASP A 233 -13.74 -10.73 28.78
C ASP A 233 -14.75 -9.61 28.56
N GLU A 234 -15.74 -9.43 29.44
CA GLU A 234 -16.73 -8.35 29.34
C GLU A 234 -16.11 -6.95 29.25
N SER A 235 -14.90 -6.76 29.79
CA SER A 235 -14.12 -5.52 29.70
C SER A 235 -13.41 -5.32 28.35
N ALA A 236 -13.11 -6.41 27.63
CA ALA A 236 -12.46 -6.38 26.32
C ALA A 236 -13.45 -6.04 25.19
N VAL A 237 -14.74 -6.23 25.44
CA VAL A 237 -15.81 -5.91 24.50
C VAL A 237 -16.20 -4.44 24.66
N SER A 238 -15.81 -3.60 23.70
CA SER A 238 -16.28 -2.21 23.74
C SER A 238 -17.79 -2.17 23.53
N ASN A 239 -18.52 -1.43 24.37
CA ASN A 239 -19.93 -1.17 24.14
C ASN A 239 -20.05 -0.03 23.14
N GLY A 240 -20.37 -0.36 21.88
CA GLY A 240 -20.64 0.63 20.85
C GLY A 240 -21.91 1.40 21.21
N ARG A 241 -21.79 2.50 21.96
CA ARG A 241 -22.89 3.46 22.07
C ARG A 241 -23.08 4.08 20.67
N PRO A 242 -24.29 4.11 20.11
CA PRO A 242 -24.54 4.87 18.89
C PRO A 242 -24.23 6.33 19.18
N SER A 243 -23.27 6.91 18.45
CA SER A 243 -22.99 8.34 18.47
C SER A 243 -24.27 9.09 18.13
N GLN A 244 -24.88 9.73 19.14
CA GLN A 244 -25.97 10.67 18.89
C GLN A 244 -25.43 11.81 18.03
N VAL A 245 -25.99 11.94 16.83
CA VAL A 245 -25.79 13.07 15.94
C VAL A 245 -26.35 14.29 16.67
N GLN A 246 -25.48 15.23 17.05
CA GLN A 246 -25.91 16.56 17.50
C GLN A 246 -26.34 17.34 16.25
N GLU A 247 -27.65 17.55 16.12
CA GLU A 247 -28.21 18.55 15.21
C GLU A 247 -27.74 19.95 15.65
N PRO A 248 -27.29 20.82 14.72
CA PRO A 248 -27.00 22.20 15.05
C PRO A 248 -28.31 22.98 15.21
N GLU A 249 -28.51 23.61 16.37
CA GLU A 249 -29.53 24.63 16.58
C GLU A 249 -29.29 25.83 15.64
N VAL A 250 -30.37 26.29 15.02
CA VAL A 250 -30.45 27.48 14.14
C VAL A 250 -30.81 28.70 14.97
#